data_AF-A0A928J6J2-F1
#
_entry.id   AF-A0A928J6J2-F1
#
_cell.length_a   1.000
_cell.length_b   1.000
_cell.length_c   1.000
_cell.angle_alpha   90.00
_cell.angle_beta   90.00
_cell.angle_gamma   90.00
#
_symmetry.space_group_name_H-M   'P 1'
#
loop_
_entity.id
_entity.type
_entity.pdbx_description
1 polymer ?
#
loop_
_entity_poly.entity_id
_entity_poly.type
_entity_poly.pdbx_seq_one_letter_code
_entity_poly.pdbx_strand_id
1 'polypeptide(L)' 'MDELYKLLINFSFGVPVTRKRLLKIQGITPVLIQKALDGGCIIETTPSDTGEIRYLITVKGQKRL' A
#
# COMPACT_ATOMS: atom_id res chain seq x y z
N MET A 1 11.24 -7.01 12.58
CA MET A 1 10.19 -7.11 11.56
C MET A 1 10.42 -6.04 10.52
N ASP A 2 10.46 -6.42 9.24
CA ASP A 2 10.66 -5.51 8.11
C ASP A 2 9.56 -4.43 8.11
N GLU A 3 9.93 -3.15 7.99
CA GLU A 3 8.97 -2.04 7.96
C GLU A 3 7.98 -2.21 6.79
N LEU A 4 8.42 -2.77 5.66
CA LEU A 4 7.55 -3.05 4.52
C LEU A 4 6.52 -4.11 4.84
N TYR A 5 6.87 -5.13 5.63
CA TYR A 5 5.92 -6.17 6.04
C TYR A 5 4.73 -5.55 6.80
N LYS A 6 4.99 -4.60 7.72
CA LYS A 6 3.93 -3.89 8.46
C LYS A 6 2.95 -3.16 7.55
N LEU A 7 3.40 -2.65 6.40
CA LEU A 7 2.54 -2.03 5.40
C LEU A 7 1.75 -3.10 4.62
N LEU A 8 2.47 -4.09 4.08
CA LEU A 8 1.92 -5.05 3.12
C LEU A 8 0.83 -5.94 3.72
N ILE A 9 0.88 -6.26 5.02
CA ILE A 9 -0.15 -7.07 5.69
C ILE A 9 -1.54 -6.44 5.68
N ASN A 10 -1.65 -5.14 5.36
CA ASN A 10 -2.92 -4.41 5.29
C ASN A 10 -3.59 -4.50 3.92
N PHE A 11 -2.99 -5.23 2.97
CA PHE A 11 -3.52 -5.41 1.63
C PHE A 11 -4.09 -6.81 1.46
N SER A 12 -5.12 -6.89 0.62
CA SER A 12 -5.64 -8.15 0.08
C SER A 12 -5.54 -8.11 -1.44
N PHE A 13 -5.33 -9.26 -2.08
CA PHE A 13 -5.15 -9.31 -3.52
C PHE A 13 -6.35 -8.75 -4.28
N GLY A 14 -6.10 -7.87 -5.25
CA GLY A 14 -7.17 -7.25 -6.05
C GLY A 14 -8.06 -6.26 -5.29
N VAL A 15 -7.83 -6.01 -3.99
CA VAL A 15 -8.61 -5.07 -3.19
C VAL A 15 -7.84 -3.76 -3.01
N PRO A 16 -8.29 -2.65 -3.63
CA PRO A 16 -7.61 -1.37 -3.49
C PRO A 16 -7.79 -0.79 -2.09
N VAL A 17 -6.73 -0.21 -1.54
CA VAL A 17 -6.69 0.41 -0.20
C VAL A 17 -6.37 1.89 -0.34
N THR A 18 -7.16 2.75 0.29
CA THR A 18 -6.96 4.21 0.20
C THR A 18 -5.74 4.66 0.98
N ARG A 19 -5.04 5.70 0.48
CA ARG A 19 -3.92 6.35 1.20
C ARG A 19 -4.32 6.78 2.60
N LYS A 20 -5.53 7.34 2.73
CA LYS A 20 -6.09 7.79 4.01
C LYS A 20 -6.27 6.64 5.01
N ARG A 21 -6.66 5.45 4.56
CA ARG A 21 -6.78 4.26 5.42
C ARG A 21 -5.41 3.79 5.90
N LEU A 22 -4.42 3.75 5.02
CA LEU A 22 -3.06 3.34 5.38
C LEU A 22 -2.43 4.27 6.42
N LEU A 23 -2.57 5.59 6.25
CA LEU A 23 -1.99 6.58 7.17
C LEU A 23 -2.67 6.63 8.54
N LYS A 24 -3.83 5.98 8.73
CA LYS A 24 -4.45 5.81 10.06
C LYS A 24 -3.81 4.68 10.88
N ILE A 25 -3.01 3.83 10.26
CA ILE A 25 -2.43 2.66 10.91
C ILE A 25 -1.11 3.07 11.56
N GLN A 26 -0.95 2.74 12.85
CA GLN A 26 0.25 3.07 13.60
C GLN A 26 1.50 2.46 12.94
N GLY A 27 2.50 3.30 12.71
CA GLY A 27 3.77 2.89 12.08
C GLY A 27 3.78 2.92 10.56
N ILE A 28 2.65 3.26 9.90
CA ILE A 28 2.65 3.52 8.46
C ILE A 28 2.82 5.02 8.22
N THR A 29 3.89 5.38 7.51
CA THR A 29 4.23 6.77 7.17
C THR A 29 4.14 7.00 5.65
N PRO A 30 4.01 8.26 5.19
CA PRO A 30 4.07 8.58 3.77
C PRO A 30 5.37 8.07 3.11
N VAL A 31 6.49 8.13 3.85
CA VAL A 31 7.80 7.63 3.39
C VAL A 31 7.77 6.11 3.18
N LEU A 32 7.11 5.37 4.07
CA LEU A 32 6.98 3.91 3.93
C LEU A 32 6.13 3.52 2.71
N ILE A 33 5.05 4.26 2.45
CA ILE A 33 4.21 4.07 1.26
C ILE A 33 5.04 4.35 0.00
N GLN A 34 5.82 5.44 -0.02
CA GLN A 34 6.69 5.77 -1.16
C GLN A 34 7.74 4.68 -1.40
N LYS A 35 8.42 4.20 -0.36
CA LYS A 35 9.37 3.07 -0.47
C LYS A 35 8.73 1.82 -1.09
N ALA A 36 7.46 1.55 -0.76
CA ALA A 36 6.75 0.40 -1.31
C ALA A 36 6.35 0.59 -2.79
N LEU A 37 6.04 1.82 -3.20
CA LEU A 37 5.82 2.20 -4.60
C LEU A 37 7.13 2.07 -5.40
N ASP A 38 8.21 2.69 -4.92
CA ASP A 38 9.53 2.65 -5.57
C ASP A 38 10.05 1.21 -5.67
N GLY A 39 9.79 0.41 -4.64
CA GLY A 39 10.11 -1.02 -4.61
C GLY A 39 9.19 -1.89 -5.47
N GLY A 40 8.12 -1.35 -6.06
CA GLY A 40 7.13 -2.08 -6.86
C GLY A 40 6.33 -3.12 -6.08
N CYS A 41 6.24 -2.98 -4.75
CA CYS A 41 5.45 -3.88 -3.90
C CYS A 41 3.95 -3.51 -3.91
N ILE A 42 3.66 -2.23 -4.15
CA ILE A 42 2.32 -1.71 -4.38
C ILE A 42 2.32 -0.83 -5.63
N ILE A 43 1.14 -0.61 -6.22
CA ILE A 43 0.92 0.33 -7.32
C ILE A 43 -0.22 1.26 -6.99
N GLU A 44 -0.16 2.49 -7.49
CA GLU A 44 -1.28 3.43 -7.43
C GLU A 44 -2.31 3.06 -8.50
N THR A 45 -3.58 3.01 -8.12
CA THR A 45 -4.69 2.80 -9.06
C THR A 45 -5.34 4.13 -9.41
N THR A 46 -6.15 4.14 -10.46
CA THR A 46 -6.97 5.31 -10.81
C THR A 46 -7.71 5.83 -9.57
N PRO A 47 -7.72 7.16 -9.37
CA PRO A 47 -8.51 7.77 -8.31
C PRO A 47 -9.96 7.33 -8.44
N SER A 48 -10.65 7.11 -7.32
CA SER A 48 -12.09 6.93 -7.38
C SER A 48 -12.80 8.16 -7.93
N ASP A 49 -14.11 8.03 -8.19
CA ASP A 49 -14.97 9.16 -8.56
C ASP A 49 -14.91 10.34 -7.55
N THR A 50 -14.42 10.07 -6.34
CA THR A 50 -14.17 11.03 -5.26
C THR A 50 -12.76 11.63 -5.22
N GLY A 51 -11.87 11.28 -6.16
CA GLY A 51 -10.48 11.73 -6.22
C GLY A 51 -9.53 11.10 -5.19
N GLU A 52 -9.95 10.04 -4.49
CA GLU A 52 -9.09 9.41 -3.47
C GLU A 52 -8.03 8.51 -4.10
N ILE A 53 -6.77 8.75 -3.73
CA ILE A 53 -5.63 7.90 -4.10
C ILE A 53 -5.80 6.52 -3.44
N ARG A 54 -5.68 5.48 -4.25
CA ARG A 54 -5.82 4.08 -3.87
C ARG A 54 -4.62 3.28 -4.33
N TYR A 55 -4.30 2.23 -3.59
CA TYR A 55 -3.16 1.36 -3.83
C TYR A 55 -3.58 -0.10 -3.90
N LEU A 56 -2.97 -0.86 -4.80
CA LEU A 56 -3.06 -2.32 -4.86
C LEU A 56 -1.73 -2.96 -4.51
N ILE A 57 -1.78 -4.12 -3.86
CA ILE A 57 -0.59 -4.97 -3.71
C ILE A 57 -0.27 -5.67 -5.02
N THR A 58 1.00 -5.67 -5.40
CA THR A 58 1.48 -6.41 -6.57
C THR A 58 1.81 -7.85 -6.19
N VAL A 59 1.98 -8.72 -7.19
CA VAL A 59 2.53 -10.08 -6.97
C VAL A 59 3.89 -10.03 -6.27
N LYS A 60 4.71 -9.01 -6.55
CA LYS A 60 6.01 -8.80 -5.87
C LYS A 60 5.83 -8.46 -4.39
N GLY A 61 4.85 -7.63 -4.06
CA GLY A 61 4.49 -7.33 -2.67
C GLY A 61 3.97 -8.56 -1.93
N GLN A 62 3.14 -9.38 -2.59
CA GLN A 62 2.60 -10.60 -2.00
C GLN A 62 3.66 -11.63 -1.65
N LYS A 63 4.70 -11.80 -2.48
CA LYS A 63 5.81 -12.72 -2.20
C LYS A 63 6.63 -12.36 -0.95
N ARG A 64 6.38 -11.19 -0.35
CA ARG A 64 7.03 -10.69 0.87
C ARG A 64 6.14 -10.81 2.13
N LEU A 65 4.91 -11.30 1.98
CA LEU A 65 4.00 -11.66 3.08
C LEU A 65 4.31 -13.09 3.53
#